data_AF-A0A9P5MZD9-F1
#
_entry.id   AF-A0A9P5MZD9-F1
#
_cell.length_a   1.000
_cell.length_b   1.000
_cell.length_c   1.000
_cell.angle_alpha   90.00
_cell.angle_beta   90.00
_cell.angle_gamma   90.00
#
_symmetry.space_group_name_H-M   'P 1'
#
loop_
_entity.id
_entity.type
_entity.pdbx_description
1 polymer ?
#
loop_
_entity_poly.entity_id
_entity_poly.type
_entity_poly.pdbx_seq_one_letter_code
_entity_poly.pdbx_strand_id
1 'polypeptide(L)'
;MSRRSHDTWGAARVLHAPRINPRPLPDIRSPLMTPHTKIPTSQPLATPRPSTTRHQHRGCTDEPGYSSSLEYSAAPRPRPRPTSQVVRTPLEPGPPLRGILKTGISRSSVVFRASLIQQDRDGYASSPEKGTTLKPSPASLSQSSKSSKPPHAANITNPNPSTPPATLHWKLLPFDARRSKGKLKFDFAREVDEVVLAEARGGSRPLSVLERNKSAAEPGLTEMVIFCAELPDWPVHVARQSGIRCVDVFEAIRDTYNVVLTATERSFHQTRVRDIERRRPPTPEGGKKGVRRRDLLDGKTMFLGLDWRTSDARYPNGCWCLKVSSPSA
;
A
#
# COMPACT_ATOMS: atom_id res chain seq x y z
N MET A 1 -40.07 -2.31 -35.57
CA MET A 1 -40.38 -1.81 -34.22
C MET A 1 -40.60 -3.01 -33.30
N SER A 2 -39.58 -3.41 -32.53
CA SER A 2 -39.65 -4.57 -31.64
C SER A 2 -39.41 -4.14 -30.20
N ARG A 3 -40.43 -4.30 -29.35
CA ARG A 3 -40.37 -4.03 -27.91
C ARG A 3 -39.57 -5.14 -27.23
N ARG A 4 -38.48 -4.80 -26.54
CA ARG A 4 -37.73 -5.73 -25.67
C ARG A 4 -38.41 -5.78 -24.30
N SER A 5 -38.71 -7.00 -23.86
CA SER A 5 -39.14 -7.33 -22.51
C SER A 5 -38.11 -6.91 -21.46
N HIS A 6 -38.61 -6.38 -20.35
CA HIS A 6 -37.86 -6.19 -19.12
C HIS A 6 -37.78 -7.52 -18.37
N ASP A 7 -36.57 -8.04 -18.21
CA ASP A 7 -36.29 -9.16 -17.31
C ASP A 7 -36.19 -8.66 -15.87
N THR A 8 -37.12 -9.14 -15.05
CA THR A 8 -37.20 -8.97 -13.60
C THR A 8 -36.11 -9.81 -12.94
N TRP A 9 -35.04 -9.17 -12.44
CA TRP A 9 -34.04 -9.86 -11.62
C TRP A 9 -34.58 -10.06 -10.21
N GLY A 10 -34.74 -11.33 -9.82
CA GLY A 10 -35.20 -11.76 -8.51
C GLY A 10 -34.30 -11.27 -7.38
N ALA A 11 -34.93 -10.74 -6.33
CA ALA A 11 -34.27 -10.32 -5.10
C ALA A 11 -33.58 -11.49 -4.41
N ALA A 12 -32.25 -11.41 -4.29
CA ALA A 12 -31.48 -12.33 -3.48
C ALA A 12 -31.84 -12.13 -1.99
N ARG A 13 -32.26 -13.22 -1.32
CA ARG A 13 -32.55 -13.24 0.12
C ARG A 13 -31.26 -12.95 0.90
N VAL A 14 -31.25 -11.87 1.66
CA VAL A 14 -30.18 -11.54 2.61
C VAL A 14 -30.25 -12.53 3.78
N LEU A 15 -29.26 -13.41 3.88
CA LEU A 15 -29.06 -14.25 5.06
C LEU A 15 -28.49 -13.37 6.18
N HIS A 16 -29.32 -13.03 7.16
CA HIS A 16 -28.87 -12.35 8.38
C HIS A 16 -28.00 -13.32 9.20
N ALA A 17 -26.76 -12.93 9.46
CA ALA A 17 -25.91 -13.64 10.41
C ALA A 17 -26.54 -13.57 11.83
N PRO A 18 -26.51 -14.67 12.60
CA PRO A 18 -27.07 -14.71 13.95
C PRO A 18 -26.37 -13.69 14.84
N ARG A 19 -27.14 -12.74 15.38
CA ARG A 19 -26.67 -11.76 16.35
C ARG A 19 -26.35 -12.48 17.66
N ILE A 20 -25.07 -12.65 17.95
CA ILE A 20 -24.61 -13.07 19.27
C ILE A 20 -24.76 -11.86 20.19
N ASN A 21 -25.65 -11.95 21.17
CA ASN A 21 -25.83 -10.91 22.19
C ASN A 21 -24.50 -10.68 22.93
N PRO A 22 -24.04 -9.43 23.10
CA PRO A 22 -22.81 -9.15 23.82
C PRO A 22 -22.96 -9.57 25.29
N ARG A 23 -22.02 -10.41 25.74
CA ARG A 23 -21.88 -10.79 27.16
C ARG A 23 -21.52 -9.52 27.96
N PRO A 24 -22.24 -9.20 29.05
CA PRO A 24 -21.86 -8.09 29.92
C PRO A 24 -20.47 -8.35 30.52
N LEU A 25 -19.58 -7.37 30.38
CA LEU A 25 -18.25 -7.37 31.00
C LEU A 25 -18.40 -7.19 32.51
N PRO A 26 -17.61 -7.93 33.34
CA PRO A 26 -17.62 -7.73 34.78
C PRO A 26 -17.08 -6.35 35.14
N ASP A 27 -17.75 -5.70 36.08
CA ASP A 27 -17.49 -4.35 36.56
C ASP A 27 -16.23 -4.35 37.45
N ILE A 28 -15.10 -3.86 36.92
CA ILE A 28 -13.83 -3.77 37.66
C ILE A 28 -13.81 -2.43 38.40
N ARG A 29 -14.56 -2.36 39.50
CA ARG A 29 -14.41 -1.29 40.49
C ARG A 29 -14.54 -1.85 41.90
N SER A 30 -13.41 -2.25 42.47
CA SER A 30 -13.06 -1.89 43.86
C SER A 30 -11.60 -2.22 44.16
N PRO A 31 -10.90 -1.34 44.89
CA PRO A 31 -9.53 -1.55 45.33
C PRO A 31 -9.47 -2.23 46.71
N LEU A 32 -8.25 -2.66 47.05
CA LEU A 32 -7.69 -2.86 48.39
C LEU A 32 -7.65 -4.29 48.98
N MET A 33 -6.46 -4.56 49.53
CA MET A 33 -6.09 -5.56 50.53
C MET A 33 -5.58 -6.91 50.01
N THR A 34 -4.25 -7.03 50.08
CA THR A 34 -3.45 -8.26 50.11
C THR A 34 -3.93 -9.25 51.17
N PRO A 35 -3.66 -10.56 51.01
CA PRO A 35 -2.50 -11.10 51.73
C PRO A 35 -1.66 -12.09 50.93
N HIS A 36 -0.38 -12.14 51.32
CA HIS A 36 0.64 -13.09 50.90
C HIS A 36 0.15 -14.53 50.92
N THR A 37 0.13 -15.17 49.76
CA THR A 37 0.00 -16.63 49.65
C THR A 37 1.37 -17.23 49.36
N LYS A 38 1.81 -18.11 50.26
CA LYS A 38 3.10 -18.79 50.25
C LYS A 38 3.18 -19.72 49.03
N ILE A 39 4.29 -19.63 48.30
CA ILE A 39 4.64 -20.51 47.18
C ILE A 39 5.17 -21.83 47.76
N PRO A 40 4.56 -23.00 47.45
CA PRO A 40 5.18 -24.28 47.72
C PRO A 40 6.18 -24.61 46.61
N THR A 41 7.44 -24.73 47.02
CA THR A 41 8.54 -25.35 46.27
C THR A 41 8.39 -26.87 46.29
N SER A 42 8.28 -27.50 45.12
CA SER A 42 8.57 -28.91 44.74
C SER A 42 7.69 -29.23 43.52
N GLN A 43 8.07 -29.91 42.44
CA GLN A 43 9.07 -30.95 42.20
C GLN A 43 9.27 -31.04 40.65
N PRO A 44 10.43 -31.49 40.14
CA PRO A 44 10.62 -31.76 38.71
C PRO A 44 10.42 -33.25 38.42
N LEU A 45 9.46 -33.63 37.56
CA LEU A 45 9.52 -34.96 36.92
C LEU A 45 8.59 -35.11 35.70
N ALA A 46 9.07 -35.95 34.78
CA ALA A 46 8.39 -36.57 33.64
C ALA A 46 8.46 -35.84 32.29
N THR A 47 9.56 -36.10 31.60
CA THR A 47 9.74 -36.10 30.15
C THR A 47 8.67 -36.94 29.44
N PRO A 48 7.95 -36.43 28.43
CA PRO A 48 7.10 -37.28 27.58
C PRO A 48 7.93 -38.00 26.51
N ARG A 49 7.74 -39.32 26.48
CA ARG A 49 8.29 -40.31 25.54
C ARG A 49 7.69 -40.11 24.14
N PRO A 50 8.46 -40.15 23.04
CA PRO A 50 7.90 -40.11 21.70
C PRO A 50 7.26 -41.46 21.35
N SER A 51 5.96 -41.44 21.03
CA SER A 51 5.22 -42.60 20.52
C SER A 51 5.61 -42.87 19.06
N THR A 52 6.33 -43.97 18.86
CA THR A 52 6.63 -44.57 17.57
C THR A 52 5.38 -45.26 17.03
N THR A 53 4.74 -44.66 16.01
CA THR A 53 3.71 -45.38 15.24
C THR A 53 4.37 -46.06 14.05
N ARG A 54 4.57 -47.36 14.26
CA ARG A 54 5.06 -48.37 13.33
C ARG A 54 3.88 -48.79 12.45
N HIS A 55 3.85 -48.35 11.19
CA HIS A 55 3.02 -49.01 10.17
C HIS A 55 3.89 -49.81 9.21
N GLN A 56 3.40 -51.01 8.98
CA GLN A 56 4.08 -52.15 8.41
C GLN A 56 4.11 -52.11 6.88
N HIS A 57 5.17 -52.73 6.37
CA HIS A 57 5.40 -53.27 5.04
C HIS A 57 4.19 -53.88 4.32
N ARG A 58 4.10 -53.60 3.00
CA ARG A 58 3.77 -54.49 1.86
C ARG A 58 3.63 -53.59 0.62
N GLY A 59 4.18 -53.81 -0.57
CA GLY A 59 5.05 -54.80 -1.19
C GLY A 59 5.56 -54.17 -2.51
N CYS A 60 6.74 -54.53 -2.99
CA CYS A 60 6.92 -55.46 -4.11
C CYS A 60 6.57 -54.84 -5.49
N THR A 61 7.58 -54.44 -6.25
CA THR A 61 8.06 -55.21 -7.41
C THR A 61 9.42 -54.69 -7.86
N ASP A 62 10.35 -55.64 -7.93
CA ASP A 62 11.66 -55.56 -8.53
C ASP A 62 11.59 -55.31 -10.04
N GLU A 63 12.57 -54.59 -10.57
CA GLU A 63 13.15 -54.83 -11.90
C GLU A 63 14.59 -54.30 -11.88
N PRO A 64 15.61 -55.19 -11.91
CA PRO A 64 17.01 -54.82 -12.05
C PRO A 64 17.48 -55.07 -13.49
N GLY A 65 18.03 -54.05 -14.15
CA GLY A 65 18.54 -54.18 -15.51
C GLY A 65 19.65 -53.20 -15.84
N TYR A 66 20.88 -53.62 -15.54
CA TYR A 66 22.14 -53.41 -16.30
C TYR A 66 22.31 -52.11 -17.11
N SER A 67 23.22 -51.23 -16.69
CA SER A 67 24.64 -51.22 -17.11
C SER A 67 24.89 -50.39 -18.38
N SER A 68 25.64 -49.29 -18.25
CA SER A 68 27.04 -49.22 -18.71
C SER A 68 27.56 -47.78 -18.64
N SER A 69 28.72 -47.64 -18.02
CA SER A 69 29.65 -46.51 -18.16
C SER A 69 29.88 -46.12 -19.62
N LEU A 70 30.08 -44.83 -19.87
CA LEU A 70 31.36 -44.36 -20.42
C LEU A 70 31.53 -42.86 -20.17
N GLU A 71 32.71 -42.56 -19.64
CA GLU A 71 33.33 -41.25 -19.53
C GLU A 71 33.30 -40.51 -20.87
N TYR A 72 33.02 -39.20 -20.85
CA TYR A 72 33.78 -38.26 -21.67
C TYR A 72 33.83 -36.91 -20.97
N SER A 73 35.02 -36.63 -20.45
CA SER A 73 35.55 -35.31 -20.13
C SER A 73 35.40 -34.37 -21.34
N ALA A 74 34.79 -33.21 -21.13
CA ALA A 74 35.06 -32.04 -21.95
C ALA A 74 35.00 -30.77 -21.07
N ALA A 75 36.18 -30.20 -20.88
CA ALA A 75 36.48 -29.01 -20.09
C ALA A 75 35.74 -27.75 -20.57
N PRO A 76 35.59 -26.74 -19.69
CA PRO A 76 34.94 -25.48 -20.00
C PRO A 76 35.78 -24.63 -20.95
N ARG A 77 35.15 -24.02 -21.97
CA ARG A 77 35.79 -23.01 -22.83
C ARG A 77 35.87 -21.67 -22.07
N PRO A 78 37.08 -21.11 -21.85
CA PRO A 78 37.23 -19.74 -21.41
C PRO A 78 37.18 -18.81 -22.64
N ARG A 79 36.39 -17.72 -22.57
CA ARG A 79 36.46 -16.62 -23.53
C ARG A 79 37.60 -15.67 -23.12
N PRO A 80 38.58 -15.37 -24.00
CA PRO A 80 39.61 -14.40 -23.71
C PRO A 80 39.18 -12.98 -24.11
N ARG A 81 39.31 -12.07 -23.16
CA ARG A 81 39.76 -10.66 -23.31
C ARG A 81 41.13 -10.61 -22.58
N PRO A 82 42.02 -9.61 -22.70
CA PRO A 82 42.11 -8.40 -23.54
C PRO A 82 43.54 -8.13 -24.10
N THR A 83 43.75 -7.06 -24.89
CA THR A 83 44.96 -6.17 -24.95
C THR A 83 44.74 -5.14 -26.07
N SER A 84 44.60 -3.84 -25.81
CA SER A 84 45.60 -2.82 -25.46
C SER A 84 46.61 -2.55 -26.58
N GLN A 85 46.48 -1.41 -27.27
CA GLN A 85 47.55 -0.57 -27.82
C GLN A 85 46.97 0.87 -28.01
N VAL A 86 47.47 1.91 -27.30
CA VAL A 86 48.65 2.77 -27.64
C VAL A 86 48.21 3.76 -28.76
N VAL A 87 48.31 5.10 -28.71
CA VAL A 87 49.15 6.03 -27.94
C VAL A 87 48.79 7.52 -28.29
N ARG A 88 49.16 8.45 -27.38
CA ARG A 88 49.50 9.89 -27.54
C ARG A 88 48.44 10.99 -27.82
N THR A 89 48.29 11.85 -26.79
CA THR A 89 48.15 13.33 -26.78
C THR A 89 49.18 14.03 -27.71
N PRO A 90 49.01 15.30 -28.20
CA PRO A 90 48.73 16.48 -27.35
C PRO A 90 48.01 17.72 -27.97
N LEU A 91 47.71 18.69 -27.09
CA LEU A 91 47.59 20.17 -27.25
C LEU A 91 46.39 20.82 -28.01
N GLU A 92 45.68 21.70 -27.28
CA GLU A 92 44.95 22.93 -27.67
C GLU A 92 45.68 23.81 -28.72
N PRO A 93 45.09 24.86 -29.38
CA PRO A 93 43.85 25.62 -29.06
C PRO A 93 42.95 26.03 -30.27
N GLY A 94 41.73 26.56 -30.00
CA GLY A 94 41.11 27.63 -30.83
C GLY A 94 39.66 27.44 -31.34
N PRO A 95 38.73 28.40 -31.09
CA PRO A 95 37.45 28.55 -31.82
C PRO A 95 37.62 29.62 -32.94
N PRO A 96 36.57 30.14 -33.64
CA PRO A 96 35.18 29.72 -33.86
C PRO A 96 34.89 29.57 -35.39
N LEU A 97 33.65 29.31 -35.83
CA LEU A 97 33.10 29.99 -37.02
C LEU A 97 31.57 29.84 -37.13
N ARG A 98 30.98 30.96 -37.57
CA ARG A 98 29.56 31.23 -37.74
C ARG A 98 28.95 30.43 -38.89
N GLY A 99 27.70 30.00 -38.71
CA GLY A 99 26.82 29.52 -39.77
C GLY A 99 25.41 30.09 -39.60
N ILE A 100 25.17 31.20 -40.29
CA ILE A 100 23.86 31.86 -40.49
C ILE A 100 23.17 31.18 -41.69
N LEU A 101 21.83 31.19 -41.70
CA LEU A 101 20.85 30.97 -42.80
C LEU A 101 19.95 29.74 -42.55
N LYS A 102 18.63 29.74 -42.79
CA LYS A 102 17.60 30.76 -43.06
C LYS A 102 16.25 30.02 -43.12
N THR A 103 15.24 30.56 -42.44
CA THR A 103 13.78 30.54 -42.74
C THR A 103 13.05 29.24 -43.12
N GLY A 104 12.01 28.93 -42.34
CA GLY A 104 10.86 28.14 -42.75
C GLY A 104 9.65 28.45 -41.87
N ILE A 105 8.78 29.32 -42.36
CA ILE A 105 7.62 29.94 -41.72
C ILE A 105 6.53 28.90 -41.45
N SER A 106 6.00 28.79 -40.23
CA SER A 106 4.55 28.68 -40.05
C SER A 106 4.10 29.18 -38.68
N ARG A 107 2.91 29.76 -38.69
CA ARG A 107 2.36 30.78 -37.80
C ARG A 107 1.60 30.20 -36.61
N SER A 108 1.32 31.11 -35.67
CA SER A 108 0.30 31.10 -34.60
C SER A 108 0.80 30.63 -33.24
N SER A 109 1.29 31.50 -32.35
CA SER A 109 0.63 32.59 -31.59
C SER A 109 -0.22 32.11 -30.41
N VAL A 110 0.42 31.85 -29.26
CA VAL A 110 -0.08 32.33 -27.97
C VAL A 110 1.13 32.76 -27.14
N VAL A 111 1.20 34.06 -26.88
CA VAL A 111 2.22 34.71 -26.07
C VAL A 111 1.87 34.44 -24.60
N PHE A 112 2.63 33.59 -23.91
CA PHE A 112 2.71 33.63 -22.46
C PHE A 112 4.02 34.29 -22.07
N ARG A 113 3.88 35.54 -21.62
CA ARG A 113 4.90 36.38 -20.99
C ARG A 113 5.26 35.76 -19.64
N ALA A 114 6.25 34.87 -19.62
CA ALA A 114 6.84 34.37 -18.37
C ALA A 114 7.91 35.36 -17.91
N SER A 115 7.59 36.09 -16.85
CA SER A 115 8.54 36.94 -16.13
C SER A 115 9.70 36.10 -15.60
N LEU A 116 10.88 36.41 -16.11
CA LEU A 116 12.18 36.00 -15.63
C LEU A 116 12.40 36.63 -14.25
N ILE A 117 12.21 35.87 -13.17
CA ILE A 117 12.79 36.22 -11.86
C ILE A 117 14.01 35.35 -11.67
N GLN A 118 15.12 35.98 -12.00
CA GLN A 118 16.48 35.60 -11.69
C GLN A 118 16.67 35.83 -10.18
N GLN A 119 16.83 34.75 -9.42
CA GLN A 119 17.37 34.82 -8.06
C GLN A 119 18.64 34.00 -8.03
N ASP A 120 19.74 34.68 -8.36
CA ASP A 120 21.03 34.40 -7.76
C ASP A 120 20.90 34.56 -6.25
N ARG A 121 21.26 33.52 -5.50
CA ARG A 121 21.89 33.66 -4.18
C ARG A 121 22.59 32.36 -3.81
N ASP A 122 23.81 32.25 -4.33
CA ASP A 122 24.87 31.56 -3.61
C ASP A 122 25.27 32.37 -2.38
N GLY A 123 25.60 31.68 -1.30
CA GLY A 123 26.57 32.16 -0.34
C GLY A 123 26.09 32.34 1.09
N TYR A 124 26.88 31.73 1.98
CA TYR A 124 27.04 32.03 3.40
C TYR A 124 25.95 31.57 4.36
N ALA A 125 26.23 31.13 5.58
CA ALA A 125 27.39 30.54 6.25
C ALA A 125 26.86 30.24 7.68
N SER A 126 27.47 29.26 8.33
CA SER A 126 27.30 28.91 9.73
C SER A 126 27.23 30.11 10.68
N SER A 127 26.33 30.08 11.68
CA SER A 127 26.55 30.72 12.99
C SER A 127 25.47 30.40 14.01
N PRO A 128 25.77 30.50 15.31
CA PRO A 128 25.49 29.44 16.27
C PRO A 128 24.39 29.80 17.30
N GLU A 129 24.13 28.81 18.13
CA GLU A 129 23.50 28.82 19.45
C GLU A 129 23.42 30.20 20.12
N LYS A 130 22.20 30.62 20.44
CA LYS A 130 21.94 31.65 21.44
C LYS A 130 20.81 31.19 22.34
N GLY A 131 21.19 30.69 23.51
CA GLY A 131 20.31 30.59 24.66
C GLY A 131 19.90 31.98 25.13
N THR A 132 18.63 32.14 25.52
CA THR A 132 18.21 33.29 26.33
C THR A 132 16.92 32.92 27.07
N THR A 133 17.11 32.65 28.36
CA THR A 133 16.38 33.27 29.47
C THR A 133 14.90 32.90 29.67
N LEU A 134 14.75 32.00 30.64
CA LEU A 134 13.60 31.83 31.54
C LEU A 134 13.04 33.19 31.99
N LYS A 135 11.72 33.39 31.81
CA LYS A 135 10.96 34.43 32.51
C LYS A 135 9.69 33.81 33.10
N PRO A 136 9.62 33.62 34.44
CA PRO A 136 8.38 33.22 35.09
C PRO A 136 7.46 34.43 35.22
N SER A 137 6.21 34.28 34.79
CA SER A 137 5.14 35.25 35.04
C SER A 137 4.29 34.76 36.22
N PRO A 138 4.04 35.61 37.23
CA PRO A 138 3.28 35.23 38.42
C PRO A 138 1.77 35.29 38.16
N ALA A 139 1.09 34.48 38.96
CA ALA A 139 -0.35 34.30 39.03
C ALA A 139 -1.14 35.61 39.22
N SER A 140 -2.29 35.71 38.54
CA SER A 140 -3.41 36.52 38.99
C SER A 140 -4.69 35.69 38.94
N LEU A 141 -5.13 35.28 40.14
CA LEU A 141 -6.47 34.78 40.40
C LEU A 141 -7.49 35.88 40.09
N SER A 142 -8.45 35.60 39.23
CA SER A 142 -9.76 36.25 39.26
C SER A 142 -10.84 35.20 38.97
N GLN A 143 -11.38 34.65 40.06
CA GLN A 143 -12.60 33.87 40.06
C GLN A 143 -13.77 34.81 39.77
N SER A 144 -14.35 34.73 38.56
CA SER A 144 -15.64 35.31 38.25
C SER A 144 -16.64 34.18 38.02
N SER A 145 -17.43 33.92 39.05
CA SER A 145 -18.55 32.98 39.06
C SER A 145 -19.67 33.53 38.18
N LYS A 146 -19.68 33.17 36.89
CA LYS A 146 -20.82 33.43 35.99
C LYS A 146 -21.58 32.15 35.70
N SER A 147 -22.71 32.03 36.41
CA SER A 147 -24.00 31.50 35.96
C SER A 147 -23.95 30.40 34.89
N SER A 148 -24.03 29.16 35.36
CA SER A 148 -24.22 27.93 34.58
C SER A 148 -25.55 27.95 33.81
N LYS A 149 -25.49 28.27 32.50
CA LYS A 149 -26.51 27.80 31.55
C LYS A 149 -26.32 26.29 31.34
N PRO A 150 -27.40 25.49 31.32
CA PRO A 150 -27.30 24.07 31.08
C PRO A 150 -26.67 23.82 29.69
N PRO A 151 -25.77 22.84 29.55
CA PRO A 151 -25.19 22.52 28.26
C PRO A 151 -26.32 22.03 27.35
N HIS A 152 -26.64 22.85 26.34
CA HIS A 152 -27.48 22.43 25.23
C HIS A 152 -26.83 21.18 24.65
N ALA A 153 -27.49 20.03 24.84
CA ALA A 153 -27.17 18.79 24.15
C ALA A 153 -27.14 19.12 22.66
N ALA A 154 -25.94 19.15 22.09
CA ALA A 154 -25.74 19.39 20.67
C ALA A 154 -26.52 18.29 19.94
N ASN A 155 -27.64 18.68 19.33
CA ASN A 155 -28.40 17.85 18.42
C ASN A 155 -27.40 17.28 17.42
N ILE A 156 -27.15 15.98 17.48
CA ILE A 156 -26.40 15.22 16.49
C ILE A 156 -27.26 15.25 15.23
N THR A 157 -27.19 16.34 14.49
CA THR A 157 -27.72 16.42 13.13
C THR A 157 -27.07 15.30 12.37
N ASN A 158 -27.88 14.34 11.91
CA ASN A 158 -27.45 13.20 11.11
C ASN A 158 -26.48 13.70 10.04
N PRO A 159 -25.20 13.26 10.07
CA PRO A 159 -24.22 13.71 9.10
C PRO A 159 -24.75 13.36 7.71
N ASN A 160 -24.82 14.37 6.85
CA ASN A 160 -25.29 14.19 5.49
C ASN A 160 -24.45 13.08 4.83
N PRO A 161 -25.04 11.94 4.42
CA PRO A 161 -24.29 10.77 3.95
C PRO A 161 -23.56 11.03 2.62
N SER A 162 -23.73 12.20 2.02
CA SER A 162 -22.99 12.66 0.85
C SER A 162 -21.53 13.01 1.15
N THR A 163 -21.19 13.37 2.38
CA THR A 163 -19.86 13.90 2.71
C THR A 163 -18.99 12.82 3.34
N PRO A 164 -17.72 12.65 2.90
CA PRO A 164 -16.84 11.69 3.54
C PRO A 164 -16.61 12.04 5.02
N PRO A 165 -16.40 11.05 5.89
CA PRO A 165 -16.20 11.26 7.33
C PRO A 165 -14.89 12.01 7.65
N ALA A 166 -13.93 12.03 6.73
CA ALA A 166 -12.68 12.76 6.85
C ALA A 166 -12.12 13.14 5.47
N THR A 167 -11.26 14.15 5.45
CA THR A 167 -10.54 14.55 4.24
C THR A 167 -9.25 13.74 4.13
N LEU A 168 -9.10 12.91 3.11
CA LEU A 168 -7.86 12.14 2.90
C LEU A 168 -6.70 13.04 2.46
N HIS A 169 -5.49 12.64 2.86
CA HIS A 169 -4.25 13.25 2.41
C HIS A 169 -4.07 13.04 0.89
N TRP A 170 -3.55 14.05 0.19
CA TRP A 170 -3.48 14.07 -1.29
C TRP A 170 -2.77 12.86 -1.92
N LYS A 171 -1.86 12.20 -1.21
CA LYS A 171 -1.18 10.98 -1.67
C LYS A 171 -2.10 9.78 -1.83
N LEU A 172 -3.24 9.79 -1.13
CA LEU A 172 -4.24 8.73 -1.20
C LEU A 172 -5.37 9.09 -2.17
N LEU A 173 -5.37 10.29 -2.74
CA LEU A 173 -6.38 10.73 -3.70
C LEU A 173 -5.90 10.53 -5.14
N PRO A 174 -6.81 10.49 -6.12
CA PRO A 174 -6.44 10.61 -7.53
C PRO A 174 -5.57 11.83 -7.79
N PHE A 175 -4.58 11.66 -8.66
CA PHE A 175 -3.67 12.74 -9.01
C PHE A 175 -4.43 13.92 -9.63
N ASP A 176 -4.28 15.08 -9.00
CA ASP A 176 -4.76 16.37 -9.47
C ASP A 176 -3.59 17.36 -9.44
N ALA A 177 -3.20 17.89 -10.59
CA ALA A 177 -2.08 18.83 -10.72
C ALA A 177 -2.24 20.12 -9.91
N ARG A 178 -3.47 20.50 -9.52
CA ARG A 178 -3.75 21.70 -8.72
C ARG A 178 -3.58 21.47 -7.22
N ARG A 179 -3.80 20.22 -6.76
CA ARG A 179 -3.86 19.85 -5.33
C ARG A 179 -2.69 18.97 -4.89
N SER A 180 -2.18 18.16 -5.81
CA SER A 180 -1.16 17.15 -5.54
C SER A 180 0.23 17.77 -5.72
N LYS A 181 1.16 17.41 -4.83
CA LYS A 181 2.56 17.86 -4.96
C LYS A 181 3.34 17.10 -6.04
N GLY A 182 2.82 15.95 -6.46
CA GLY A 182 3.37 15.11 -7.51
C GLY A 182 2.46 13.90 -7.76
N LYS A 183 2.78 13.12 -8.79
CA LYS A 183 2.07 11.88 -9.11
C LYS A 183 2.69 10.72 -8.34
N LEU A 184 1.92 10.11 -7.45
CA LEU A 184 2.34 8.89 -6.77
C LEU A 184 2.28 7.72 -7.75
N LYS A 185 3.35 6.92 -7.78
CA LYS A 185 3.42 5.65 -8.50
C LYS A 185 3.62 4.56 -7.46
N PHE A 186 2.55 3.82 -7.20
CA PHE A 186 2.57 2.68 -6.30
C PHE A 186 2.00 1.47 -7.04
N ASP A 187 2.84 0.48 -7.28
CA ASP A 187 2.44 -0.84 -7.77
C ASP A 187 2.38 -1.76 -6.56
N PHE A 188 1.18 -2.15 -6.12
CA PHE A 188 1.03 -3.03 -4.96
C PHE A 188 1.46 -4.48 -5.25
N ALA A 189 1.99 -4.76 -6.44
CA ALA A 189 2.73 -5.98 -6.69
C ALA A 189 4.15 -5.97 -6.07
N ARG A 190 4.66 -4.78 -5.73
CA ARG A 190 6.00 -4.50 -5.20
C ARG A 190 5.96 -4.10 -3.73
N GLU A 191 7.14 -3.92 -3.13
CA GLU A 191 7.29 -3.47 -1.76
C GLU A 191 6.90 -2.01 -1.58
N VAL A 192 6.39 -1.63 -0.40
CA VAL A 192 5.95 -0.25 -0.10
C VAL A 192 7.12 0.74 -0.06
N ASP A 193 8.34 0.26 0.14
CA ASP A 193 9.57 1.07 0.01
C ASP A 193 9.84 1.52 -1.44
N GLU A 194 9.27 0.83 -2.43
CA GLU A 194 9.38 1.18 -3.85
C GLU A 194 8.34 2.21 -4.32
N VAL A 195 7.53 2.77 -3.42
CA VAL A 195 6.60 3.84 -3.78
C VAL A 195 7.37 5.06 -4.26
N VAL A 196 7.12 5.46 -5.51
CA VAL A 196 7.80 6.58 -6.16
C VAL A 196 6.88 7.80 -6.23
N LEU A 197 7.41 8.97 -5.90
CA LEU A 197 6.79 10.26 -6.17
C LEU A 197 7.44 10.87 -7.41
N ALA A 198 6.65 11.05 -8.47
CA ALA A 198 7.04 11.80 -9.65
C ALA A 198 6.61 13.26 -9.49
N GLU A 199 7.57 14.12 -9.16
CA GLU A 199 7.33 15.56 -8.97
C GLU A 199 7.24 16.26 -10.32
N ALA A 200 6.42 17.31 -10.43
CA ALA A 200 6.22 18.02 -11.69
C ALA A 200 7.51 18.68 -12.22
N ARG A 201 8.47 19.00 -11.34
CA ARG A 201 9.73 19.69 -11.68
C ARG A 201 11.00 18.97 -11.23
N GLY A 202 10.89 17.93 -10.40
CA GLY A 202 12.01 17.35 -9.63
C GLY A 202 12.42 15.93 -10.03
N GLY A 203 11.90 15.40 -11.13
CA GLY A 203 12.10 13.99 -11.49
C GLY A 203 11.31 13.03 -10.60
N SER A 204 11.67 11.75 -10.67
CA SER A 204 11.04 10.69 -9.87
C SER A 204 11.97 10.29 -8.72
N ARG A 205 11.46 10.24 -7.49
CA ARG A 205 12.21 9.78 -6.33
C ARG A 205 11.38 8.86 -5.43
N PRO A 206 12.02 7.96 -4.66
CA PRO A 206 11.32 7.19 -3.64
C PRO A 206 10.66 8.10 -2.59
N LEU A 207 9.56 7.63 -2.03
CA LEU A 207 8.85 8.34 -0.98
C LEU A 207 9.63 8.24 0.34
N SER A 208 10.00 9.38 0.91
CA SER A 208 10.77 9.40 2.16
C SER A 208 9.99 8.80 3.34
N VAL A 209 10.70 8.34 4.37
CA VAL A 209 10.09 7.78 5.59
C VAL A 209 9.15 8.79 6.26
N LEU A 210 9.55 10.07 6.34
CA LEU A 210 8.71 11.13 6.89
C LEU A 210 7.44 11.34 6.06
N GLU A 211 7.53 11.23 4.73
CA GLU A 211 6.39 11.35 3.84
C GLU A 211 5.42 10.18 3.94
N ARG A 212 5.93 8.96 4.13
CA ARG A 212 5.14 7.75 4.36
C ARG A 212 4.39 7.77 5.69
N ASN A 213 5.00 8.39 6.71
CA ASN A 213 4.44 8.48 8.06
C ASN A 213 3.44 9.61 8.29
N LYS A 214 3.10 10.40 7.26
CA LYS A 214 2.05 11.44 7.39
C LYS A 214 0.68 10.81 7.63
N SER A 215 -0.17 11.50 8.39
CA SER A 215 -1.57 11.10 8.60
C SER A 215 -2.27 10.86 7.26
N ALA A 216 -3.06 9.80 7.18
CA ALA A 216 -3.85 9.45 6.00
C ALA A 216 -5.05 10.39 5.83
N ALA A 217 -5.55 10.98 6.91
CA ALA A 217 -6.75 11.80 6.89
C ALA A 217 -6.71 12.93 7.94
N GLU A 218 -7.56 13.93 7.72
CA GLU A 218 -7.86 15.02 8.65
C GLU A 218 -9.40 15.18 8.75
N PRO A 219 -10.02 14.98 9.94
CA PRO A 219 -9.39 14.49 11.17
C PRO A 219 -8.78 13.08 11.00
N GLY A 220 -7.83 12.72 11.87
CA GLY A 220 -7.17 11.42 11.82
C GLY A 220 -8.16 10.27 12.01
N LEU A 221 -8.21 9.35 11.05
CA LEU A 221 -9.03 8.13 11.14
C LEU A 221 -8.28 7.05 11.92
N THR A 222 -8.96 6.34 12.81
CA THR A 222 -8.41 5.15 13.50
C THR A 222 -8.74 3.85 12.77
N GLU A 223 -9.82 3.85 11.99
CA GLU A 223 -10.28 2.70 11.22
C GLU A 223 -10.72 3.16 9.83
N MET A 224 -10.44 2.35 8.82
CA MET A 224 -10.84 2.59 7.44
C MET A 224 -11.02 1.26 6.70
N VAL A 225 -12.09 1.17 5.91
CA VAL A 225 -12.35 0.03 5.02
C VAL A 225 -12.35 0.54 3.58
N ILE A 226 -11.56 -0.10 2.73
CA ILE A 226 -11.42 0.25 1.32
C ILE A 226 -11.91 -0.91 0.46
N PHE A 227 -12.76 -0.61 -0.52
CA PHE A 227 -13.30 -1.59 -1.46
C PHE A 227 -12.66 -1.45 -2.84
N CYS A 228 -12.32 -2.57 -3.49
CA CYS A 228 -11.97 -2.56 -4.91
C CYS A 228 -13.18 -3.00 -5.72
N ALA A 229 -13.63 -2.18 -6.66
CA ALA A 229 -14.79 -2.52 -7.49
C ALA A 229 -14.56 -3.77 -8.36
N GLU A 230 -13.32 -4.06 -8.73
CA GLU A 230 -12.95 -5.22 -9.56
C GLU A 230 -12.84 -6.52 -8.77
N LEU A 231 -12.66 -6.42 -7.44
CA LEU A 231 -12.52 -7.53 -6.50
C LEU A 231 -13.22 -7.19 -5.17
N PRO A 232 -14.57 -7.12 -5.16
CA PRO A 232 -15.33 -6.67 -4.00
C PRO A 232 -15.27 -7.63 -2.80
N ASP A 233 -14.89 -8.90 -3.03
CA ASP A 233 -14.87 -9.96 -2.02
C ASP A 233 -13.73 -9.79 -0.99
N TRP A 234 -12.74 -8.93 -1.27
CA TRP A 234 -11.60 -8.68 -0.40
C TRP A 234 -11.48 -7.19 -0.04
N PRO A 235 -12.34 -6.69 0.86
CA PRO A 235 -12.16 -5.37 1.43
C PRO A 235 -10.80 -5.26 2.13
N VAL A 236 -10.13 -4.13 1.96
CA VAL A 236 -8.88 -3.81 2.65
C VAL A 236 -9.25 -3.13 3.97
N HIS A 237 -8.88 -3.77 5.08
CA HIS A 237 -9.10 -3.24 6.42
C HIS A 237 -7.82 -2.58 6.94
N VAL A 238 -7.94 -1.32 7.35
CA VAL A 238 -6.84 -0.55 7.94
C VAL A 238 -7.27 -0.08 9.31
N ALA A 239 -6.52 -0.42 10.36
CA ALA A 239 -6.82 -0.01 11.72
C ALA A 239 -5.54 0.38 12.46
N ARG A 240 -5.56 1.53 13.13
CA ARG A 240 -4.45 2.04 13.93
C ARG A 240 -4.96 3.00 15.01
N GLN A 241 -4.76 2.62 16.27
CA GLN A 241 -5.26 3.39 17.43
C GLN A 241 -4.71 4.83 17.48
N SER A 242 -3.47 5.05 17.06
CA SER A 242 -2.82 6.36 17.04
C SER A 242 -3.15 7.21 15.79
N GLY A 243 -4.12 6.78 14.98
CA GLY A 243 -4.40 7.35 13.67
C GLY A 243 -3.62 6.64 12.53
N ILE A 244 -4.35 6.41 11.44
CA ILE A 244 -3.87 5.78 10.22
C ILE A 244 -2.92 6.73 9.49
N ARG A 245 -1.76 6.23 9.07
CA ARG A 245 -0.79 6.92 8.21
C ARG A 245 -0.93 6.47 6.78
N CYS A 246 -0.35 7.21 5.84
CA CYS A 246 -0.30 6.81 4.43
C CYS A 246 0.35 5.43 4.24
N VAL A 247 1.43 5.12 4.97
CA VAL A 247 2.12 3.82 4.89
C VAL A 247 1.21 2.65 5.27
N ASP A 248 0.41 2.81 6.32
CA ASP A 248 -0.49 1.74 6.80
C ASP A 248 -1.52 1.39 5.72
N VAL A 249 -1.96 2.38 4.94
CA VAL A 249 -2.87 2.17 3.80
C VAL A 249 -2.19 1.40 2.66
N PHE A 250 -0.96 1.78 2.29
CA PHE A 250 -0.23 1.09 1.22
C PHE A 250 0.12 -0.35 1.59
N GLU A 251 0.56 -0.58 2.82
CA GLU A 251 0.85 -1.92 3.35
C GLU A 251 -0.40 -2.78 3.37
N ALA A 252 -1.52 -2.27 3.89
CA ALA A 252 -2.77 -3.03 3.92
C ALA A 252 -3.27 -3.41 2.51
N ILE A 253 -3.16 -2.51 1.53
CA ILE A 253 -3.50 -2.82 0.12
C ILE A 253 -2.59 -3.93 -0.41
N ARG A 254 -1.27 -3.78 -0.26
CA ARG A 254 -0.30 -4.79 -0.70
C ARG A 254 -0.63 -6.13 -0.06
N ASP A 255 -0.72 -6.18 1.26
CA ASP A 255 -0.89 -7.41 2.02
C ASP A 255 -2.21 -8.10 1.69
N THR A 256 -3.30 -7.33 1.47
CA THR A 256 -4.60 -7.90 1.09
C THR A 256 -4.56 -8.58 -0.29
N TYR A 257 -3.95 -7.95 -1.30
CA TYR A 257 -3.94 -8.47 -2.67
C TYR A 257 -2.75 -9.36 -3.00
N ASN A 258 -1.72 -9.39 -2.15
CA ASN A 258 -0.53 -10.19 -2.34
C ASN A 258 -0.64 -11.62 -1.76
N VAL A 259 -1.81 -11.97 -1.21
CA VAL A 259 -2.12 -13.32 -0.71
C VAL A 259 -2.34 -14.29 -1.87
N VAL A 260 -1.80 -15.51 -1.75
CA VAL A 260 -2.09 -16.63 -2.64
C VAL A 260 -3.54 -17.08 -2.44
N LEU A 261 -4.26 -17.31 -3.54
CA LEU A 261 -5.64 -17.78 -3.47
C LEU A 261 -5.72 -19.15 -2.78
N THR A 262 -6.60 -19.24 -1.80
CA THR A 262 -7.01 -20.49 -1.15
C THR A 262 -7.74 -21.40 -2.14
N ALA A 263 -7.88 -22.69 -1.82
CA ALA A 263 -8.61 -23.63 -2.67
C ALA A 263 -10.06 -23.18 -2.95
N THR A 264 -10.74 -22.65 -1.93
CA THR A 264 -12.11 -22.14 -2.03
C THR A 264 -12.18 -20.92 -2.96
N GLU A 265 -11.29 -19.94 -2.77
CA GLU A 265 -11.24 -18.75 -3.64
C GLU A 265 -10.89 -19.12 -5.09
N ARG A 266 -9.97 -20.09 -5.29
CA ARG A 266 -9.63 -20.62 -6.62
C ARG A 266 -10.84 -21.26 -7.29
N SER A 267 -11.65 -22.00 -6.54
CA SER A 267 -12.89 -22.59 -7.07
C SER A 267 -13.91 -21.51 -7.43
N PHE A 268 -14.06 -20.49 -6.59
CA PHE A 268 -14.99 -19.40 -6.85
C PHE A 268 -14.60 -18.56 -8.09
N HIS A 269 -13.29 -18.36 -8.33
CA HIS A 269 -12.77 -17.65 -9.50
C HIS A 269 -12.19 -18.57 -10.60
N GLN A 270 -12.67 -19.81 -10.69
CA GLN A 270 -12.05 -20.87 -11.52
C GLN A 270 -11.78 -20.43 -12.96
N THR A 271 -12.72 -19.75 -13.61
CA THR A 271 -12.58 -19.27 -15.00
C THR A 271 -11.40 -18.31 -15.15
N ARG A 272 -11.30 -17.30 -14.28
CA ARG A 272 -10.20 -16.31 -14.32
C ARG A 272 -8.87 -16.95 -13.98
N VAL A 273 -8.85 -17.84 -12.98
CA VAL A 273 -7.65 -18.58 -12.57
C VAL A 273 -7.11 -19.41 -13.73
N ARG A 274 -7.95 -20.16 -14.44
CA ARG A 274 -7.55 -20.94 -15.62
C ARG A 274 -6.96 -20.06 -16.72
N ASP A 275 -7.57 -18.90 -16.99
CA ASP A 275 -7.05 -17.97 -17.99
C ASP A 275 -5.68 -17.39 -17.60
N ILE A 276 -5.49 -17.02 -16.33
CA ILE A 276 -4.21 -16.54 -15.80
C ILE A 276 -3.15 -17.64 -15.92
N GLU A 277 -3.47 -18.87 -15.52
CA GLU A 277 -2.55 -20.01 -15.59
C GLU A 277 -2.17 -20.34 -17.03
N ARG A 278 -3.09 -20.23 -17.98
CA ARG A 278 -2.83 -20.43 -19.41
C ARG A 278 -1.91 -19.36 -20.00
N ARG A 279 -2.04 -18.10 -19.57
CA ARG A 279 -1.21 -16.98 -20.04
C ARG A 279 0.18 -16.94 -19.41
N ARG A 280 0.37 -17.60 -18.26
CA ARG A 280 1.64 -17.56 -17.53
C ARG A 280 2.71 -18.39 -18.25
N PRO A 281 3.90 -17.83 -18.53
CA PRO A 281 5.01 -18.63 -19.05
C PRO A 281 5.38 -19.75 -18.07
N PRO A 282 5.76 -20.94 -18.57
CA PRO A 282 6.31 -21.98 -17.71
C PRO A 282 7.53 -21.41 -16.98
N THR A 283 7.44 -21.32 -15.65
CA THR A 283 8.53 -20.77 -14.84
C THR A 283 9.63 -21.84 -14.76
N PRO A 284 10.88 -21.55 -15.18
CA PRO A 284 11.93 -22.56 -15.31
C PRO A 284 12.44 -23.09 -13.95
N GLU A 285 12.19 -22.36 -12.86
CA GLU A 285 12.47 -22.81 -11.51
C GLU A 285 11.18 -23.36 -10.89
N GLY A 286 11.17 -24.65 -10.53
CA GLY A 286 10.01 -25.44 -10.10
C GLY A 286 9.21 -24.96 -8.87
N GLY A 287 9.36 -23.70 -8.45
CA GLY A 287 8.48 -23.05 -7.51
C GLY A 287 7.16 -22.63 -8.17
N LYS A 288 6.13 -23.45 -8.03
CA LYS A 288 4.74 -23.08 -8.36
C LYS A 288 4.31 -21.92 -7.45
N LYS A 289 4.65 -20.68 -7.80
CA LYS A 289 4.07 -19.49 -7.15
C LYS A 289 2.58 -19.52 -7.48
N GLY A 290 1.75 -19.89 -6.50
CA GLY A 290 0.30 -19.93 -6.67
C GLY A 290 -0.26 -18.60 -7.18
N VAL A 291 -1.42 -18.65 -7.84
CA VAL A 291 -2.15 -17.46 -8.28
C VAL A 291 -2.52 -16.62 -7.06
N ARG A 292 -2.17 -15.33 -7.07
CA ARG A 292 -2.47 -14.38 -5.99
C ARG A 292 -3.73 -13.58 -6.31
N ARG A 293 -4.36 -12.97 -5.30
CA ARG A 293 -5.55 -12.12 -5.49
C ARG A 293 -5.31 -11.00 -6.50
N ARG A 294 -4.13 -10.35 -6.47
CA ARG A 294 -3.73 -9.33 -7.46
C ARG A 294 -3.69 -9.85 -8.90
N ASP A 295 -3.43 -11.15 -9.11
CA ASP A 295 -3.39 -11.71 -10.47
C ASP A 295 -4.79 -11.71 -11.08
N LEU A 296 -5.84 -11.76 -10.24
CA LEU A 296 -7.23 -11.57 -10.65
C LEU A 296 -7.54 -10.12 -11.05
N LEU A 297 -6.61 -9.17 -11.00
CA LEU A 297 -6.82 -7.81 -11.52
C LEU A 297 -6.37 -7.65 -12.98
N ASP A 298 -6.02 -8.73 -13.66
CA ASP A 298 -5.59 -8.73 -15.09
C ASP A 298 -4.47 -7.69 -15.35
N GLY A 299 -3.50 -7.65 -14.44
CA GLY A 299 -2.36 -6.72 -14.50
C GLY A 299 -2.65 -5.29 -14.01
N LYS A 300 -3.87 -4.98 -13.53
CA LYS A 300 -4.18 -3.66 -12.96
C LYS A 300 -3.70 -3.54 -11.51
N THR A 301 -2.40 -3.36 -11.34
CA THR A 301 -1.75 -3.30 -10.02
C THR A 301 -1.29 -1.91 -9.59
N MET A 302 -1.49 -0.89 -10.43
CA MET A 302 -1.15 0.49 -10.07
C MET A 302 -2.26 1.12 -9.24
N PHE A 303 -1.91 1.60 -8.06
CA PHE A 303 -2.75 2.47 -7.25
C PHE A 303 -2.90 3.84 -7.93
N LEU A 304 -4.15 4.23 -8.22
CA LEU A 304 -4.47 5.54 -8.74
C LEU A 304 -4.98 6.51 -7.68
N GLY A 305 -5.49 6.01 -6.55
CA GLY A 305 -6.13 6.82 -5.52
C GLY A 305 -7.32 6.11 -4.87
N LEU A 306 -7.89 6.76 -3.88
CA LEU A 306 -9.12 6.41 -3.19
C LEU A 306 -10.17 7.48 -3.46
N ASP A 307 -11.37 7.05 -3.86
CA ASP A 307 -12.52 7.92 -4.03
C ASP A 307 -13.59 7.61 -3.00
N TRP A 308 -14.20 8.66 -2.43
CA TRP A 308 -15.39 8.47 -1.61
C TRP A 308 -16.58 8.18 -2.51
N ARG A 309 -17.22 7.03 -2.28
CA ARG A 309 -18.51 6.70 -2.86
C ARG A 309 -19.58 7.04 -1.83
N THR A 310 -20.53 7.88 -2.24
CA THR A 310 -21.69 8.24 -1.41
C THR A 310 -22.53 7.01 -1.08
N SER A 311 -23.36 7.14 -0.05
CA SER A 311 -24.22 6.05 0.41
C SER A 311 -25.06 5.45 -0.72
N ASP A 312 -25.08 4.12 -0.81
CA ASP A 312 -25.98 3.38 -1.70
C ASP A 312 -26.54 2.13 -0.98
N ALA A 313 -27.36 1.34 -1.68
CA ALA A 313 -27.97 0.14 -1.12
C ALA A 313 -26.95 -0.91 -0.62
N ARG A 314 -25.72 -0.91 -1.15
CA ARG A 314 -24.64 -1.81 -0.71
C ARG A 314 -23.83 -1.20 0.43
N TYR A 315 -23.65 0.12 0.41
CA TYR A 315 -22.85 0.87 1.38
C TYR A 315 -23.69 2.01 1.96
N PRO A 316 -24.59 1.75 2.92
CA PRO A 316 -25.51 2.78 3.44
C PRO A 316 -24.79 3.97 4.09
N ASN A 317 -23.54 3.77 4.52
CA ASN A 317 -22.71 4.82 5.13
C ASN A 317 -21.69 5.44 4.14
N GLY A 318 -21.79 5.10 2.85
CA GLY A 318 -20.73 5.36 1.88
C GLY A 318 -19.49 4.48 2.10
N CYS A 319 -18.53 4.55 1.19
CA CYS A 319 -17.29 3.79 1.32
C CYS A 319 -16.12 4.39 0.54
N TRP A 320 -14.89 4.10 0.96
CA TRP A 320 -13.70 4.40 0.18
C TRP A 320 -13.50 3.34 -0.89
N CYS A 321 -13.37 3.76 -2.15
CA CYS A 321 -13.17 2.89 -3.30
C CYS A 321 -11.75 3.02 -3.85
N LEU A 322 -11.03 1.91 -3.90
CA LEU A 322 -9.72 1.79 -4.53
C LEU A 322 -9.84 1.91 -6.06
N LYS A 323 -9.12 2.86 -6.65
CA LYS A 323 -8.93 2.97 -8.09
C LYS A 323 -7.62 2.31 -8.49
N VAL A 324 -7.69 1.39 -9.44
CA VAL A 324 -6.54 0.68 -9.98
C VAL A 324 -6.40 0.88 -11.49
N SER A 325 -5.18 0.78 -11.99
CA SER A 325 -4.89 0.69 -13.44
C SER A 325 -3.74 -0.26 -13.73
N SER A 326 -3.56 -0.60 -15.00
CA SER A 326 -2.36 -1.29 -15.44
C SER A 326 -1.12 -0.38 -15.31
N PRO A 327 0.07 -0.93 -15.03
CA PRO A 327 1.32 -0.18 -15.16
C PRO A 327 1.45 0.30 -16.60
N SER A 328 1.74 1.60 -16.78
CA SER A 328 2.09 2.13 -18.09
C SER A 328 3.35 1.42 -18.55
N ALA A 329 3.24 0.66 -19.66
CA ALA A 329 4.38 0.04 -20.33
C ALA A 329 5.38 1.11 -20.81
#